data_AF-A0A1I7YGJ5-F1
#
_entry.id   AF-A0A1I7YGJ5-F1
#
_cell.length_a   1.000
_cell.length_b   1.000
_cell.length_c   1.000
_cell.angle_alpha   90.00
_cell.angle_beta   90.00
_cell.angle_gamma   90.00
#
_symmetry.space_group_name_H-M   'P 1'
#
loop_
_entity.id
_entity.type
_entity.pdbx_description
1 polymer ?
#
loop_
_entity_poly.entity_id
_entity_poly.type
_entity_poly.pdbx_seq_one_letter_code
_entity_poly.pdbx_strand_id
1 'polypeptide(L)'
;MSEEERLQVVLRQSEAIYAQAYLKPLPEKPRFFPNIVYRPNNVVPADYVCNICSKPGHWIQGCPLKKYKKANGILASELMPCASDDPLAMVTNDGRFVKRKVDQECFDREKAKKQDSAVRYPEN
;
A
#
# COMPACT_ATOMS: atom_id res chain seq x y z
N MET A 1 -35.53 -47.67 6.67
CA MET A 1 -34.74 -46.45 6.84
C MET A 1 -34.23 -46.40 8.27
N SER A 2 -33.02 -46.91 8.49
CA SER A 2 -32.35 -46.76 9.78
C SER A 2 -32.03 -45.27 10.02
N GLU A 3 -31.83 -44.89 11.27
CA GLU A 3 -31.46 -43.52 11.64
C GLU A 3 -30.13 -43.10 10.98
N GLU A 4 -29.21 -44.04 10.85
CA GLU A 4 -27.91 -43.89 10.19
C GLU A 4 -28.05 -43.52 8.70
N GLU A 5 -28.97 -44.19 7.99
CA GLU A 5 -29.25 -43.87 6.58
C GLU A 5 -29.82 -42.46 6.42
N ARG A 6 -30.61 -41.98 7.38
CA ARG A 6 -31.16 -40.61 7.36
C ARG A 6 -30.06 -39.58 7.58
N LEU A 7 -29.15 -39.85 8.51
CA LEU A 7 -27.99 -39.00 8.77
C LEU A 7 -27.06 -38.93 7.54
N GLN A 8 -26.83 -40.06 6.86
CA GLN A 8 -26.03 -40.10 5.62
C GLN A 8 -26.65 -39.27 4.50
N VAL A 9 -27.98 -39.30 4.35
CA VAL A 9 -28.69 -38.49 3.35
C VAL A 9 -28.56 -37.00 3.66
N VAL A 10 -28.70 -36.60 4.93
CA VAL A 10 -28.55 -35.19 5.35
C VAL A 10 -27.13 -34.70 5.12
N LEU A 11 -26.11 -35.50 5.49
CA LEU A 11 -24.71 -35.15 5.27
C LEU A 11 -24.42 -34.92 3.78
N ARG A 12 -24.85 -35.85 2.91
CA ARG A 12 -24.68 -35.73 1.46
C ARG A 12 -25.37 -34.49 0.88
N GLN A 13 -26.57 -34.17 1.35
CA GLN A 13 -27.27 -32.95 0.93
C GLN A 13 -26.53 -31.70 1.37
N SER A 14 -26.02 -31.69 2.60
CA SER A 14 -25.26 -30.55 3.14
C SER A 14 -23.93 -30.33 2.39
N GLU A 15 -23.22 -31.42 2.05
CA GLU A 15 -21.99 -31.38 1.26
C GLU A 15 -22.24 -30.85 -0.15
N ALA A 16 -23.34 -31.25 -0.81
CA ALA A 16 -23.70 -30.77 -2.14
C ALA A 16 -24.04 -29.27 -2.14
N ILE A 17 -24.78 -28.80 -1.12
CA ILE A 17 -25.11 -27.39 -0.94
C ILE A 17 -23.83 -26.56 -0.71
N TYR A 18 -22.92 -27.06 0.13
CA TYR A 18 -21.66 -26.39 0.43
C TYR A 18 -20.78 -26.32 -0.83
N ALA A 19 -20.64 -27.42 -1.57
CA ALA A 19 -19.88 -27.45 -2.83
C ALA A 19 -20.44 -26.47 -3.88
N GLN A 20 -21.77 -26.39 -4.02
CA GLN A 20 -22.42 -25.48 -4.97
C GLN A 20 -22.20 -24.00 -4.63
N ALA A 21 -22.10 -23.65 -3.34
CA ALA A 21 -21.84 -22.28 -2.90
C ALA A 21 -20.43 -21.79 -3.32
N TYR A 22 -19.44 -22.68 -3.35
CA TYR A 22 -18.06 -22.36 -3.77
C TYR A 22 -17.86 -22.40 -5.29
N LEU A 23 -18.70 -23.14 -6.02
CA LEU A 23 -18.66 -23.20 -7.49
C LEU A 23 -19.34 -22.00 -8.18
N LYS A 24 -20.21 -21.27 -7.48
CA LYS A 24 -20.79 -20.03 -8.02
C LYS A 24 -19.68 -18.98 -8.09
N PRO A 25 -19.27 -18.51 -9.29
CA PRO A 25 -18.30 -17.43 -9.39
C PRO A 25 -18.85 -16.24 -8.61
N LEU A 26 -17.98 -15.65 -7.78
CA LEU A 26 -18.33 -14.43 -7.06
C LEU A 26 -18.88 -13.41 -8.07
N PRO A 27 -19.94 -12.66 -7.71
CA PRO A 27 -20.47 -11.64 -8.60
C PRO A 27 -19.30 -10.77 -9.05
N GLU A 28 -19.14 -10.62 -10.37
CA GLU A 28 -18.07 -9.81 -10.94
C GLU A 28 -18.15 -8.43 -10.26
N LYS A 29 -17.07 -8.01 -9.61
CA LYS A 29 -17.02 -6.68 -9.01
C LYS A 29 -17.38 -5.70 -10.14
N PRO A 30 -18.41 -4.86 -9.97
CA PRO A 30 -18.76 -3.90 -10.99
C PRO A 30 -17.50 -3.08 -11.26
N ARG A 31 -17.05 -3.08 -12.52
CA ARG A 31 -15.93 -2.26 -12.95
C ARG A 31 -16.37 -0.81 -12.83
N PHE A 32 -16.11 -0.22 -11.68
CA PHE A 32 -16.46 1.15 -11.31
C PHE A 32 -15.60 2.11 -12.16
N PHE A 33 -16.04 2.29 -13.41
CA PHE A 33 -15.67 3.32 -14.40
C PHE A 33 -14.17 3.51 -14.72
N PRO A 34 -13.71 3.19 -15.96
CA PRO A 34 -12.43 3.66 -16.48
C PRO A 34 -12.57 5.07 -17.07
N ASN A 35 -13.23 5.99 -16.36
CA ASN A 35 -13.25 7.40 -16.77
C ASN A 35 -11.89 8.02 -16.44
N ILE A 36 -10.86 7.57 -17.14
CA ILE A 36 -9.67 8.37 -17.41
C ILE A 36 -10.18 9.52 -18.28
N VAL A 37 -10.64 10.59 -17.65
CA VAL A 37 -10.83 11.86 -18.33
C VAL A 37 -9.42 12.29 -18.74
N TYR A 38 -9.03 11.95 -19.97
CA TYR A 38 -7.82 12.45 -20.60
C TYR A 38 -8.02 13.96 -20.75
N ARG A 39 -7.40 14.75 -19.86
CA ARG A 39 -7.49 16.22 -19.92
C ARG A 39 -6.55 16.67 -21.05
N PRO A 40 -7.10 17.15 -22.19
CA PRO A 40 -6.36 17.19 -23.44
C PRO A 40 -5.59 18.50 -23.63
N ASN A 41 -5.04 19.08 -22.56
CA ASN A 41 -4.18 20.26 -22.64
C ASN A 41 -3.26 20.28 -21.42
N ASN A 42 -1.94 20.33 -21.67
CA ASN A 42 -0.91 20.45 -20.63
C ASN A 42 -1.02 21.75 -19.81
N VAL A 43 -1.89 22.67 -20.20
CA VAL A 43 -2.17 23.91 -19.47
C VAL A 43 -3.21 23.63 -18.40
N VAL A 44 -2.75 23.56 -17.15
CA VAL A 44 -3.64 23.57 -15.99
C VAL A 44 -4.25 24.97 -15.80
N PRO A 45 -5.54 25.06 -15.41
CA PRO A 45 -6.12 26.32 -14.95
C PRO A 45 -5.31 26.92 -13.79
N ALA A 46 -5.27 28.25 -13.69
CA ALA A 46 -4.53 28.96 -12.64
C ALA A 46 -5.01 28.58 -11.22
N ASP A 47 -6.31 28.30 -11.07
CA ASP A 47 -6.92 27.95 -9.78
C ASP A 47 -6.75 26.47 -9.40
N TYR A 48 -6.16 25.65 -10.28
CA TYR A 48 -5.94 24.24 -9.99
C TYR A 48 -4.68 24.03 -9.13
N VAL A 49 -4.88 23.44 -7.95
CA VAL A 49 -3.80 23.01 -7.06
C VAL A 49 -3.74 21.48 -7.01
N CYS A 50 -2.54 20.91 -7.19
CA CYS A 50 -2.36 19.47 -7.17
C CYS A 50 -2.57 18.91 -5.74
N ASN A 51 -3.49 17.96 -5.57
CA ASN A 51 -3.75 17.31 -4.28
C ASN A 51 -2.62 16.37 -3.79
N ILE A 52 -1.58 16.15 -4.59
CA ILE A 52 -0.42 15.35 -4.18
C ILE A 52 0.61 16.21 -3.44
N CYS A 53 0.99 17.34 -4.03
CA CYS A 53 2.09 18.18 -3.55
C CYS A 53 1.67 19.62 -3.18
N SER A 54 0.38 19.93 -3.29
CA SER A 54 -0.20 21.24 -2.99
C SER A 54 0.38 22.40 -3.80
N LYS A 55 0.98 22.13 -4.97
CA LYS A 55 1.55 23.14 -5.88
C LYS A 55 0.67 23.30 -7.14
N PRO A 56 0.45 24.53 -7.63
CA PRO A 56 -0.18 24.77 -8.92
C PRO A 56 0.77 24.42 -10.07
N GLY A 57 0.28 24.45 -11.32
CA GLY A 57 1.11 24.34 -12.52
C GLY A 57 1.21 22.95 -13.18
N HIS A 58 0.62 21.90 -12.61
CA HIS A 58 0.57 20.57 -13.23
C HIS A 58 -0.66 19.77 -12.78
N TRP A 59 -1.17 18.88 -13.62
CA TRP A 59 -2.24 17.94 -13.27
C TRP A 59 -1.75 16.87 -12.27
N ILE A 60 -2.65 16.33 -11.45
CA ILE A 60 -2.35 15.22 -10.52
C ILE A 60 -1.68 14.01 -11.21
N GLN A 61 -2.02 13.77 -12.48
CA GLN A 61 -1.47 12.68 -13.28
C GLN A 61 0.02 12.87 -13.59
N GLY A 62 0.47 14.12 -13.75
CA GLY A 62 1.85 14.52 -14.04
C GLY A 62 2.61 15.09 -12.84
N CYS A 63 2.15 14.82 -11.62
CA CYS A 63 2.85 15.29 -10.42
C CYS A 63 4.23 14.63 -10.28
N PRO A 64 5.32 15.39 -10.06
CA PRO A 64 6.66 14.84 -9.88
C PRO A 64 6.77 13.94 -8.63
N LEU A 65 5.92 14.18 -7.64
CA LEU A 65 5.88 13.44 -6.38
C LEU A 65 4.94 12.22 -6.42
N LYS A 66 4.26 11.96 -7.54
CA LYS A 66 3.32 10.83 -7.70
C LYS A 66 3.98 9.47 -7.51
N LYS A 67 5.28 9.37 -7.81
CA LYS A 67 6.06 8.13 -7.67
C LYS A 67 6.34 7.72 -6.21
N TYR A 68 6.18 8.64 -5.26
CA TYR A 68 6.46 8.37 -3.85
C TYR A 68 5.20 8.06 -3.06
N LYS A 69 5.36 7.28 -1.98
CA LYS A 69 4.28 6.99 -1.04
C LYS A 69 4.01 8.22 -0.16
N LYS A 70 2.75 8.46 0.17
CA LYS A 70 2.36 9.55 1.06
C LYS A 70 2.42 9.15 2.53
N ALA A 71 2.93 10.04 3.38
CA ALA A 71 2.94 9.88 4.84
C ALA A 71 1.58 10.22 5.50
N ASN A 72 0.48 9.80 4.88
CA ASN A 72 -0.86 10.05 5.43
C ASN A 72 -1.13 9.11 6.62
N GLY A 73 -1.78 9.62 7.67
CA GLY A 73 -2.16 8.81 8.83
C GLY A 73 -1.02 8.50 9.80
N ILE A 74 0.14 9.13 9.64
CA ILE A 74 1.27 9.06 10.56
C ILE A 74 1.42 10.44 11.22
N LEU A 75 1.60 10.47 12.53
CA LEU A 75 1.78 11.73 13.25
C LEU A 75 3.10 12.40 12.85
N ALA A 76 3.12 13.73 12.78
CA ALA A 76 4.32 14.48 12.45
C ALA A 76 5.49 14.20 13.42
N SER A 77 5.19 13.88 14.68
CA SER A 77 6.17 13.49 15.70
C SER A 77 6.85 12.15 15.42
N GLU A 78 6.22 11.25 14.68
CA GLU A 78 6.76 9.95 14.30
C GLU A 78 7.58 10.01 13.00
N LEU A 79 7.61 11.16 12.34
CA LEU A 79 8.31 11.35 11.07
C LEU A 79 9.70 11.97 11.33
N MET A 80 10.69 11.48 10.59
CA MET A 80 12.05 12.01 10.54
C MET A 80 12.34 12.49 9.12
N PRO A 81 12.98 13.66 8.94
CA PRO A 81 13.45 14.10 7.62
C PRO A 81 14.42 13.09 6.99
N CYS A 82 14.25 12.79 5.70
CA CYS A 82 15.16 11.92 4.97
C CYS A 82 15.50 12.48 3.58
N ALA A 83 16.46 11.85 2.90
CA ALA A 83 16.80 12.15 1.52
C ALA A 83 15.80 11.51 0.54
N SER A 84 15.77 11.99 -0.70
CA SER A 84 14.93 11.44 -1.77
C SER A 84 15.32 10.02 -2.19
N ASP A 85 16.55 9.62 -1.89
CA ASP A 85 17.16 8.38 -2.36
C ASP A 85 16.98 7.23 -1.36
N ASP A 86 16.40 7.52 -0.19
CA ASP A 86 16.10 6.52 0.83
C ASP A 86 14.96 5.60 0.33
N PRO A 87 15.15 4.27 0.32
CA PRO A 87 14.11 3.33 -0.14
C PRO A 87 12.83 3.39 0.69
N LEU A 88 12.89 3.88 1.94
CA LEU A 88 11.76 4.07 2.83
C LEU A 88 11.23 5.51 2.82
N ALA A 89 11.69 6.36 1.89
CA ALA A 89 11.23 7.73 1.78
C ALA A 89 9.74 7.81 1.42
N MET A 90 9.02 8.55 2.25
CA MET A 90 7.64 8.98 2.05
C MET A 90 7.62 10.49 1.85
N VAL A 91 6.54 11.01 1.27
CA VAL A 91 6.39 12.44 0.99
C VAL A 91 5.21 13.00 1.77
N THR A 92 5.41 14.15 2.40
CA THR A 92 4.33 14.94 3.00
C THR A 92 3.65 15.83 1.97
N ASN A 93 2.48 16.39 2.28
CA ASN A 93 1.79 17.32 1.38
C ASN A 93 2.61 18.59 1.08
N ASP A 94 3.55 18.96 1.97
CA ASP A 94 4.49 20.08 1.78
C ASP A 94 5.61 19.74 0.79
N GLY A 95 5.74 18.47 0.39
CA GLY A 95 6.81 17.99 -0.48
C GLY A 95 8.13 17.67 0.24
N ARG A 96 8.13 17.53 1.56
CA ARG A 96 9.31 17.09 2.32
C ARG A 96 9.39 15.56 2.28
N PHE A 97 10.60 15.04 2.10
CA PHE A 97 10.88 13.61 2.23
C PHE A 97 11.06 13.25 3.70
N VAL A 98 10.29 12.27 4.14
CA VAL A 98 10.23 11.81 5.53
C VAL A 98 10.17 10.30 5.58
N LYS A 99 10.66 9.72 6.66
CA LYS A 99 10.49 8.30 7.00
C LYS A 99 9.97 8.17 8.42
N ARG A 100 9.48 6.99 8.78
CA ARG A 100 9.08 6.73 10.18
C ARG A 100 10.32 6.59 11.05
N LYS A 101 10.29 7.17 12.24
CA LYS A 101 11.36 7.05 13.24
C LYS A 101 11.63 5.59 13.63
N VAL A 102 10.58 4.80 13.83
CA VAL A 102 10.69 3.37 14.20
C VAL A 102 11.44 2.57 13.13
N ASP A 103 11.19 2.84 11.85
CA ASP A 103 11.87 2.14 10.76
C ASP A 103 13.38 2.46 10.76
N GLN A 104 13.74 3.71 11.04
CA GLN A 104 15.14 4.14 11.16
C GLN A 104 15.84 3.48 12.35
N GLU A 105 15.21 3.48 13.52
CA GLU A 105 15.75 2.85 14.73
C GLU A 105 15.97 1.34 14.53
N CYS A 106 15.04 0.67 13.83
CA CYS A 106 15.20 -0.74 13.49
C CYS A 106 16.41 -0.96 12.59
N PHE A 107 16.56 -0.14 11.53
CA PHE A 107 17.70 -0.20 10.62
C PHE A 107 19.04 0.05 11.33
N ASP A 108 19.10 1.05 12.20
CA ASP A 108 20.31 1.38 12.97
C ASP A 108 20.69 0.24 13.91
N ARG A 109 19.71 -0.41 14.56
CA ARG A 109 19.93 -1.59 15.39
C ARG A 109 20.47 -2.78 14.58
N GLU A 110 19.94 -3.02 13.39
CA GLU A 110 20.46 -4.08 12.52
C GLU A 110 21.86 -3.79 12.02
N LYS A 111 22.15 -2.52 11.69
CA LYS A 111 23.48 -2.08 11.29
C LYS A 111 24.50 -2.26 12.42
N ALA A 112 24.13 -1.89 13.65
CA ALA A 112 24.97 -2.12 14.83
C ALA A 112 25.26 -3.60 15.04
N LYS A 113 24.24 -4.49 14.96
CA LYS A 113 24.44 -5.94 15.04
C LYS A 113 25.40 -6.48 13.98
N LYS A 114 25.27 -6.00 12.73
CA LYS A 114 26.18 -6.39 11.64
C LYS A 114 27.61 -5.92 11.91
N GLN A 115 27.77 -4.70 12.39
CA GLN A 115 29.07 -4.16 12.76
C GLN A 115 29.70 -4.96 13.91
N ASP A 116 28.92 -5.26 14.96
CA ASP A 116 29.36 -6.11 16.07
C ASP A 116 29.75 -7.52 15.59
N SER A 117 28.99 -8.11 14.66
CA SER A 117 29.34 -9.41 14.08
C SER A 117 30.62 -9.38 13.25
N ALA A 118 30.85 -8.31 12.48
CA ALA A 118 32.05 -8.13 11.67
C ALA A 118 33.30 -7.87 12.55
N VAL A 119 33.13 -7.19 13.69
CA VAL A 119 34.20 -7.03 14.69
C VAL A 119 34.48 -8.34 15.41
N ARG A 120 33.43 -9.12 15.73
CA ARG A 120 33.56 -10.37 16.47
C ARG A 120 34.17 -11.51 15.64
N TYR A 121 33.96 -11.49 14.33
CA TYR A 121 34.55 -12.43 13.37
C TYR A 121 35.08 -11.66 12.16
N PRO A 122 36.30 -11.10 12.23
CA PRO A 122 36.94 -10.59 11.02
C PRO A 122 37.21 -11.77 10.09
N GLU A 123 36.76 -11.67 8.83
CA GLU A 123 37.12 -12.64 7.79
C GLU A 123 38.65 -12.62 7.61
N ASN A 124 39.29 -13.80 7.73
CA ASN A 124 40.73 -14.00 7.52
C ASN A 124 41.12 -13.88 6.04
#